data_AF-A0A2N2D623-F1
#
_entry.id   AF-A0A2N2D623-F1
#
_cell.length_a   1.000
_cell.length_b   1.000
_cell.length_c   1.000
_cell.angle_alpha   90.00
_cell.angle_beta   90.00
_cell.angle_gamma   90.00
#
_symmetry.space_group_name_H-M   'P 1'
#
loop_
_entity.id
_entity.type
_entity.pdbx_description
1 polymer ?
#
loop_
_entity_poly.entity_id
_entity_poly.type
_entity_poly.pdbx_seq_one_letter_code
_entity_poly.pdbx_strand_id
1 'polypeptide(L)'
;MDYEIIIPSHRPQLSHEAQSCVKYFNNRIFDGTGYPSFSKLINDCIVTSNYEKIIICNDKARPTTSDIGKILTMLDEGWGVVAPYRFGFFGFKKDLIRKIGFLDERYIGGGYEDNDYILRLKEADVSYYENEEIEYVYLPTSWNYEISGLTGNYYQTKWRQEGNTYTRRLPEEDYGYDIGPFKNSYFTTFDKSVLLPVRRNLKEQIMQVDFI
;
A
#
# COMPACT_ATOMS: atom_id res chain seq x y z
N MET A 1 -19.92 -12.33 -3.44
CA MET A 1 -19.12 -11.09 -3.32
C MET A 1 -17.89 -11.27 -4.17
N ASP A 2 -17.41 -10.23 -4.84
CA ASP A 2 -16.28 -10.26 -5.81
C ASP A 2 -14.97 -9.69 -5.22
N TYR A 3 -14.94 -9.46 -3.91
CA TYR A 3 -13.80 -8.90 -3.18
C TYR A 3 -13.57 -9.60 -1.84
N GLU A 4 -12.39 -9.40 -1.26
CA GLU A 4 -12.04 -9.81 0.11
C GLU A 4 -11.33 -8.66 0.85
N ILE A 5 -11.67 -8.48 2.13
CA ILE A 5 -10.97 -7.60 3.06
C ILE A 5 -10.01 -8.45 3.90
N ILE A 6 -8.71 -8.18 3.81
CA ILE A 6 -7.69 -8.93 4.54
C ILE A 6 -7.10 -8.02 5.60
N ILE A 7 -7.04 -8.53 6.84
CA ILE A 7 -6.53 -7.81 8.01
C ILE A 7 -5.21 -8.44 8.44
N PRO A 8 -4.07 -8.04 7.83
CA PRO A 8 -2.77 -8.56 8.21
C PRO A 8 -2.31 -7.98 9.54
N SER A 9 -1.98 -8.84 10.50
CA SER A 9 -1.56 -8.42 11.84
C SER A 9 -0.86 -9.52 12.63
N HIS A 10 0.06 -9.12 13.50
CA HIS A 10 0.60 -9.95 14.59
C HIS A 10 0.04 -9.56 15.96
N ARG A 11 -0.97 -8.67 16.01
CA ARG A 11 -1.57 -8.08 17.21
C ARG A 11 -3.04 -8.49 17.30
N PRO A 12 -3.35 -9.65 17.92
CA PRO A 12 -4.70 -10.23 17.90
C PRO A 12 -5.80 -9.26 18.36
N GLN A 13 -5.54 -8.47 19.40
CA GLN A 13 -6.53 -7.51 19.91
C GLN A 13 -6.89 -6.46 18.85
N LEU A 14 -5.88 -5.84 18.22
CA LEU A 14 -6.09 -4.81 17.21
C LEU A 14 -6.73 -5.36 15.93
N SER A 15 -6.35 -6.57 15.52
CA SER A 15 -6.95 -7.18 14.33
C SER A 15 -8.41 -7.57 14.54
N HIS A 16 -8.79 -8.04 15.73
CA HIS A 16 -10.19 -8.28 16.06
C HIS A 16 -11.01 -6.99 16.14
N GLU A 17 -10.45 -5.89 16.66
CA GLU A 17 -11.10 -4.59 16.63
C GLU A 17 -11.31 -4.09 15.19
N ALA A 18 -10.28 -4.15 14.34
CA ALA A 18 -10.41 -3.81 12.92
C ALA A 18 -11.41 -4.73 12.21
N GLN A 19 -11.45 -6.03 12.55
CA GLN A 19 -12.41 -6.99 12.02
C GLN A 19 -13.85 -6.62 12.39
N SER A 20 -14.06 -6.11 13.61
CA SER A 20 -15.39 -5.70 14.06
C SER A 20 -15.98 -4.56 13.21
N CYS A 21 -15.13 -3.67 12.69
CA CYS A 21 -15.51 -2.60 11.76
C CYS A 21 -16.01 -3.13 10.42
N VAL A 22 -15.53 -4.30 9.98
CA VAL A 22 -15.83 -4.89 8.67
C VAL A 22 -16.64 -6.19 8.75
N LYS A 23 -17.23 -6.50 9.91
CA LYS A 23 -17.83 -7.81 10.23
C LYS A 23 -18.95 -8.30 9.31
N TYR A 24 -19.59 -7.40 8.56
CA TYR A 24 -20.67 -7.71 7.62
C TYR A 24 -20.20 -7.93 6.17
N PHE A 25 -18.89 -7.80 5.93
CA PHE A 25 -18.28 -7.96 4.62
C PHE A 25 -17.44 -9.23 4.56
N ASN A 26 -17.11 -9.70 3.36
CA ASN A 26 -16.18 -10.82 3.19
C ASN A 26 -14.79 -10.42 3.71
N ASN A 27 -14.41 -10.91 4.89
CA ASN A 27 -13.17 -10.53 5.55
C ASN A 27 -12.48 -11.72 6.23
N ARG A 28 -11.18 -11.60 6.42
CA ARG A 28 -10.39 -12.50 7.26
C ARG A 28 -9.20 -11.80 7.90
N ILE A 29 -8.75 -12.33 9.03
CA ILE A 29 -7.46 -11.96 9.64
C ILE A 29 -6.38 -12.82 8.98
N PHE A 30 -5.26 -12.19 8.65
CA PHE A 30 -4.06 -12.86 8.16
C PHE A 30 -2.96 -12.72 9.23
N ASP A 31 -2.39 -13.84 9.68
CA ASP A 31 -1.31 -13.81 10.67
C ASP A 31 -0.04 -13.26 10.05
N GLY A 32 0.35 -12.05 10.48
CA GLY A 32 1.53 -11.35 10.02
C GLY A 32 2.79 -11.62 10.86
N THR A 33 2.76 -12.59 11.76
CA THR A 33 3.89 -12.91 12.64
C THR A 33 5.11 -13.39 11.84
N GLY A 34 6.29 -12.84 12.12
CA GLY A 34 7.55 -13.29 11.53
C GLY A 34 7.82 -12.83 10.09
N TYR A 35 6.97 -11.98 9.51
CA TYR A 35 7.20 -11.44 8.17
C TYR A 35 8.39 -10.46 8.14
N PRO A 36 9.28 -10.55 7.13
CA PRO A 36 10.49 -9.73 7.06
C PRO A 36 10.24 -8.30 6.56
N SER A 37 9.12 -8.05 5.88
CA SER A 37 8.75 -6.76 5.31
C SER A 37 7.24 -6.63 5.14
N PHE A 38 6.77 -5.39 5.04
CA PHE A 38 5.39 -5.09 4.67
C PHE A 38 5.06 -5.65 3.29
N SER A 39 5.96 -5.47 2.31
CA SER A 39 5.79 -5.98 0.94
C SER A 39 5.51 -7.49 0.91
N LYS A 40 6.33 -8.31 1.58
CA LYS A 40 6.15 -9.76 1.63
C LYS A 40 4.80 -10.15 2.23
N LEU A 41 4.40 -9.46 3.30
CA LEU A 41 3.13 -9.68 3.99
C LEU A 41 1.94 -9.39 3.08
N ILE A 42 1.97 -8.26 2.37
CA ILE A 42 0.91 -7.91 1.43
C ILE A 42 0.90 -8.83 0.21
N ASN A 43 2.06 -9.21 -0.32
CA ASN A 43 2.14 -10.15 -1.45
C ASN A 43 1.50 -11.50 -1.09
N ASP A 44 1.76 -12.04 0.11
CA ASP A 44 1.12 -13.29 0.55
C ASP A 44 -0.38 -13.12 0.79
N CYS A 45 -0.83 -11.96 1.29
CA CYS A 45 -2.27 -11.64 1.34
C CYS A 45 -2.90 -11.69 -0.07
N ILE A 46 -2.21 -11.14 -1.07
CA ILE A 46 -2.66 -11.16 -2.47
C ILE A 46 -2.73 -12.59 -3.00
N VAL A 47 -1.66 -13.36 -2.87
CA VAL A 47 -1.55 -14.72 -3.43
C VAL A 47 -2.59 -15.66 -2.81
N THR A 48 -2.80 -15.56 -1.51
CA THR A 48 -3.73 -16.45 -0.78
C THR A 48 -5.21 -16.13 -0.98
N SER A 49 -5.54 -14.95 -1.53
CA SER A 49 -6.93 -14.58 -1.84
C SER A 49 -7.37 -15.16 -3.19
N ASN A 50 -8.60 -15.68 -3.28
CA ASN A 50 -9.18 -16.09 -4.57
C ASN A 50 -9.94 -14.95 -5.29
N TYR A 51 -10.02 -13.77 -4.68
CA TYR A 51 -10.82 -12.66 -5.17
C TYR A 51 -10.00 -11.70 -6.04
N GLU A 52 -10.65 -11.09 -7.02
CA GLU A 52 -9.99 -10.14 -7.93
C GLU A 52 -9.80 -8.77 -7.29
N LYS A 53 -10.78 -8.31 -6.51
CA LYS A 53 -10.66 -7.09 -5.72
C LYS A 53 -10.16 -7.44 -4.32
N ILE A 54 -9.10 -6.78 -3.88
CA ILE A 54 -8.54 -6.95 -2.54
C ILE A 54 -8.59 -5.61 -1.83
N ILE A 55 -8.98 -5.64 -0.57
CA ILE A 55 -8.86 -4.51 0.34
C ILE A 55 -7.96 -4.95 1.50
N ILE A 56 -6.86 -4.25 1.70
CA ILE A 56 -5.99 -4.42 2.85
C ILE A 56 -6.45 -3.46 3.94
N CYS A 57 -6.71 -3.99 5.12
CA CYS A 57 -7.08 -3.23 6.31
C CYS A 57 -6.07 -3.49 7.42
N ASN A 58 -5.13 -2.56 7.61
CA ASN A 58 -4.20 -2.64 8.74
C ASN A 58 -4.97 -2.72 10.06
N ASP A 59 -4.42 -3.43 11.04
CA ASP A 59 -5.03 -3.60 12.37
C ASP A 59 -5.28 -2.29 13.15
N LYS A 60 -4.72 -1.16 12.70
CA LYS A 60 -4.97 0.19 13.25
C LYS A 60 -6.07 0.97 12.51
N ALA A 61 -6.52 0.52 11.34
CA ALA A 61 -7.59 1.17 10.60
C ALA A 61 -8.96 0.90 11.25
N ARG A 62 -9.83 1.90 11.28
CA ARG A 62 -11.22 1.80 11.76
C ARG A 62 -12.19 2.30 10.68
N PRO A 63 -12.31 1.57 9.55
CA PRO A 63 -13.15 1.99 8.44
C PRO A 63 -14.63 1.82 8.76
N THR A 64 -15.47 2.61 8.11
CA THR A 64 -16.92 2.47 8.08
C THR A 64 -17.37 1.70 6.83
N THR A 65 -18.65 1.30 6.79
CA THR A 65 -19.29 0.78 5.58
C THR A 65 -19.16 1.74 4.38
N SER A 66 -19.20 3.05 4.63
CA SER A 66 -19.07 4.06 3.57
C SER A 66 -17.69 4.04 2.93
N ASP A 67 -16.64 3.84 3.74
CA ASP A 67 -15.25 3.83 3.25
C ASP A 67 -14.99 2.61 2.36
N ILE A 68 -15.55 1.45 2.72
CA ILE A 68 -15.49 0.23 1.92
C ILE A 68 -16.27 0.43 0.61
N GLY A 69 -17.47 1.00 0.70
CA GLY A 69 -18.28 1.34 -0.48
C GLY A 69 -17.53 2.24 -1.44
N LYS A 70 -16.86 3.29 -0.94
CA LYS A 70 -16.02 4.20 -1.72
C LYS A 70 -14.90 3.46 -2.46
N ILE A 71 -14.14 2.60 -1.78
CA ILE A 71 -13.09 1.80 -2.41
C ILE A 71 -13.68 0.99 -3.57
N LEU A 72 -14.77 0.25 -3.32
CA LEU A 72 -15.37 -0.63 -4.33
C LEU A 72 -15.88 0.17 -5.54
N THR A 73 -16.60 1.26 -5.32
CA THR A 73 -17.10 2.14 -6.38
C THR A 73 -15.96 2.70 -7.22
N MET A 74 -14.92 3.25 -6.59
CA MET A 74 -13.78 3.82 -7.33
C MET A 74 -12.98 2.73 -8.09
N LEU A 75 -12.82 1.54 -7.53
CA LEU A 75 -12.20 0.43 -8.28
C LEU A 75 -13.02 0.05 -9.51
N ASP A 76 -14.35 0.08 -9.43
CA ASP A 76 -15.25 -0.18 -10.57
C ASP A 76 -15.21 0.92 -11.63
N GLU A 77 -14.97 2.17 -11.22
CA GLU A 77 -14.69 3.30 -12.12
C GLU A 77 -13.29 3.25 -12.77
N GLY A 78 -12.47 2.27 -12.41
CA GLY A 78 -11.15 2.05 -12.98
C GLY A 78 -10.02 2.76 -12.25
N TRP A 79 -10.20 3.16 -10.99
CA TRP A 79 -9.05 3.60 -10.19
C TRP A 79 -8.06 2.45 -9.97
N GLY A 80 -6.75 2.73 -10.05
CA GLY A 80 -5.71 1.73 -9.83
C GLY A 80 -5.66 1.27 -8.38
N VAL A 81 -5.35 2.22 -7.49
CA VAL A 81 -5.36 2.02 -6.04
C VAL A 81 -6.23 3.08 -5.39
N VAL A 82 -7.04 2.66 -4.42
CA VAL A 82 -7.88 3.55 -3.61
C VAL A 82 -7.49 3.39 -2.15
N ALA A 83 -6.86 4.41 -1.58
CA ALA A 83 -6.29 4.42 -0.24
C ALA A 83 -6.89 5.55 0.63
N PRO A 84 -8.08 5.34 1.24
CA PRO A 84 -8.64 6.29 2.21
C PRO A 84 -7.74 6.55 3.42
N TYR A 85 -6.77 5.67 3.70
CA TYR A 85 -5.73 5.92 4.69
C TYR A 85 -4.38 5.37 4.25
N ARG A 86 -3.73 6.03 3.28
CA ARG A 86 -2.42 5.60 2.73
C ARG A 86 -2.36 4.07 2.50
N PHE A 87 -1.22 3.43 2.73
CA PHE A 87 -1.10 1.96 2.76
C PHE A 87 -1.58 1.33 4.08
N GLY A 88 -2.30 2.06 4.93
CA GLY A 88 -2.96 1.54 6.14
C GLY A 88 -4.37 1.02 5.88
N PHE A 89 -5.09 1.58 4.91
CA PHE A 89 -6.37 1.06 4.43
C PHE A 89 -6.51 1.39 2.94
N PHE A 90 -6.39 0.36 2.09
CA PHE A 90 -6.35 0.53 0.65
C PHE A 90 -6.91 -0.68 -0.10
N GLY A 91 -7.43 -0.45 -1.30
CA GLY A 91 -7.89 -1.51 -2.19
C GLY A 91 -7.42 -1.34 -3.63
N PHE A 92 -7.38 -2.47 -4.34
CA PHE A 92 -6.95 -2.59 -5.74
C PHE A 92 -7.54 -3.85 -6.38
N LYS A 93 -7.47 -3.92 -7.71
CA LYS A 93 -7.72 -5.16 -8.47
C LYS A 93 -6.40 -5.91 -8.65
N LYS A 94 -6.37 -7.24 -8.51
CA LYS A 94 -5.19 -8.08 -8.80
C LYS A 94 -4.63 -7.84 -10.20
N ASP A 95 -5.48 -7.42 -11.14
CA ASP A 95 -5.04 -7.06 -12.48
C ASP A 95 -4.06 -5.89 -12.52
N LEU A 96 -4.07 -5.02 -11.50
CA LEU A 96 -3.05 -4.02 -11.29
C LEU A 96 -1.69 -4.68 -11.02
N ILE A 97 -1.65 -5.67 -10.14
CA ILE A 97 -0.44 -6.43 -9.80
C ILE A 97 0.11 -7.12 -11.04
N ARG A 98 -0.77 -7.68 -11.89
CA ARG A 98 -0.35 -8.26 -13.18
C ARG A 98 0.20 -7.21 -14.15
N LYS A 99 -0.22 -5.94 -14.05
CA LYS A 99 0.25 -4.83 -14.89
C LYS A 99 1.57 -4.22 -14.41
N ILE A 100 1.76 -4.01 -13.10
CA ILE A 100 2.90 -3.24 -12.54
C ILE A 100 3.84 -4.06 -11.62
N GLY A 101 3.52 -5.33 -11.38
CA GLY A 101 4.23 -6.22 -10.47
C GLY A 101 3.74 -6.16 -9.02
N PHE A 102 4.20 -7.11 -8.22
CA PHE A 102 3.98 -7.19 -6.77
C PHE A 102 4.71 -6.06 -6.01
N LEU A 103 4.44 -5.91 -4.71
CA LEU A 103 5.24 -5.02 -3.87
C LEU A 103 6.67 -5.57 -3.78
N ASP A 104 7.67 -4.69 -3.81
CA ASP A 104 9.08 -5.11 -3.83
C ASP A 104 9.51 -5.57 -2.42
N GLU A 105 9.80 -6.85 -2.28
CA GLU A 105 10.16 -7.50 -1.02
C GLU A 105 11.56 -7.14 -0.54
N ARG A 106 12.38 -6.49 -1.38
CA ARG A 106 13.73 -6.02 -1.01
C ARG A 106 13.69 -4.84 -0.03
N TYR A 107 12.52 -4.25 0.22
CA TYR A 107 12.29 -3.27 1.30
C TYR A 107 12.17 -3.94 2.70
N ILE A 108 13.24 -4.63 3.12
CA ILE A 108 13.30 -5.39 4.38
C ILE A 108 13.21 -4.47 5.60
N GLY A 109 12.38 -4.85 6.59
CA GLY A 109 12.14 -4.04 7.79
C GLY A 109 11.19 -2.86 7.58
N GLY A 110 10.75 -2.62 6.34
CA GLY A 110 9.82 -1.55 5.97
C GLY A 110 10.49 -0.21 5.62
N GLY A 111 9.72 0.65 4.97
CA GLY A 111 10.10 1.99 4.53
C GLY A 111 10.39 2.03 3.04
N TYR A 112 9.91 3.09 2.38
CA TYR A 112 10.05 3.39 0.95
C TYR A 112 9.30 2.45 -0.01
N GLU A 113 8.67 1.38 0.47
CA GLU A 113 7.89 0.46 -0.37
C GLU A 113 6.62 1.10 -0.94
N ASP A 114 6.00 2.00 -0.20
CA ASP A 114 4.86 2.82 -0.64
C ASP A 114 5.31 3.83 -1.71
N ASN A 115 6.42 4.53 -1.49
CA ASN A 115 7.03 5.43 -2.47
C ASN A 115 7.36 4.70 -3.79
N ASP A 116 7.99 3.53 -3.70
CA ASP A 116 8.27 2.67 -4.86
C ASP A 116 6.99 2.35 -5.63
N TYR A 117 5.96 1.87 -4.93
CA TYR A 117 4.71 1.47 -5.56
C TYR A 117 4.02 2.65 -6.26
N ILE A 118 4.03 3.84 -5.65
CA ILE A 118 3.47 5.07 -6.24
C ILE A 118 4.23 5.48 -7.50
N LEU A 119 5.57 5.40 -7.50
CA LEU A 119 6.36 5.68 -8.69
C LEU A 119 6.06 4.70 -9.83
N ARG A 120 5.83 3.42 -9.52
CA ARG A 120 5.44 2.41 -10.51
C ARG A 120 4.05 2.65 -11.08
N LEU A 121 3.09 3.11 -10.25
CA LEU A 121 1.78 3.56 -10.73
C LEU A 121 1.94 4.70 -11.74
N LYS A 122 2.80 5.68 -11.44
CA LYS A 122 3.09 6.80 -12.34
C LYS A 122 3.74 6.35 -13.65
N GLU A 123 4.75 5.49 -13.59
CA GLU A 123 5.41 4.96 -14.79
C GLU A 123 4.45 4.13 -15.68
N ALA A 124 3.45 3.49 -15.08
CA ALA A 124 2.44 2.71 -15.80
C ALA A 124 1.20 3.53 -16.24
N ASP A 125 1.20 4.84 -15.96
CA ASP A 125 0.09 5.78 -16.13
C ASP A 125 -1.24 5.28 -15.52
N VAL A 126 -1.19 4.93 -14.23
CA VAL A 126 -2.34 4.38 -13.48
C VAL A 126 -2.66 5.26 -12.27
N SER A 127 -3.92 5.67 -12.13
CA SER A 127 -4.38 6.53 -11.05
C SER A 127 -4.20 5.96 -9.63
N TYR A 128 -3.95 6.87 -8.70
CA TYR A 128 -3.86 6.62 -7.28
C TYR A 128 -4.72 7.61 -6.49
N TYR A 129 -5.60 7.11 -5.63
CA TYR A 129 -6.29 7.93 -4.63
C TYR A 129 -5.66 7.73 -3.26
N GLU A 130 -5.13 8.79 -2.66
CA GLU A 130 -4.51 8.79 -1.34
C GLU A 130 -5.15 9.86 -0.45
N ASN A 131 -5.60 9.46 0.75
CA ASN A 131 -6.08 10.38 1.78
C ASN A 131 -5.78 9.86 3.19
N GLU A 132 -6.17 10.62 4.20
CA GLU A 132 -6.19 10.28 5.63
C GLU A 132 -7.60 10.59 6.20
N GLU A 133 -8.64 9.96 5.63
CA GLU A 133 -10.04 10.35 5.87
C GLU A 133 -10.81 9.43 6.82
N ILE A 134 -10.21 8.31 7.25
CA ILE A 134 -10.84 7.37 8.19
C ILE A 134 -10.25 7.51 9.59
N GLU A 135 -10.96 6.99 10.60
CA GLU A 135 -10.40 6.84 11.94
C GLU A 135 -9.24 5.84 11.94
N TYR A 136 -8.14 6.22 12.59
CA TYR A 136 -6.93 5.41 12.68
C TYR A 136 -6.34 5.45 14.07
N VAL A 137 -6.03 4.28 14.62
CA VAL A 137 -5.44 4.16 15.95
C VAL A 137 -3.96 4.55 15.89
N TYR A 138 -3.62 5.67 16.52
CA TYR A 138 -2.24 6.17 16.56
C TYR A 138 -1.39 5.36 17.55
N LEU A 139 -0.67 4.38 17.01
CA LEU A 139 0.35 3.62 17.73
C LEU A 139 1.65 3.59 16.92
N PRO A 140 2.80 3.42 17.58
CA PRO A 140 4.07 3.18 16.91
C PRO A 140 3.95 2.09 15.85
N THR A 141 4.79 2.21 14.83
CA THR A 141 4.97 1.14 13.85
C THR A 141 5.53 -0.10 14.54
N SER A 142 5.11 -1.28 14.06
CA SER A 142 5.72 -2.55 14.44
C SER A 142 6.85 -2.97 13.50
N TRP A 143 7.06 -2.20 12.42
CA TRP A 143 8.16 -2.41 11.49
C TRP A 143 9.44 -1.80 12.04
N ASN A 144 10.54 -2.54 11.92
CA ASN A 144 11.83 -2.09 12.41
C ASN A 144 12.51 -1.17 11.37
N TYR A 145 12.02 0.07 11.29
CA TYR A 145 12.67 1.10 10.49
C TYR A 145 14.09 1.42 10.99
N GLU A 146 14.58 0.93 12.12
CA GLU A 146 15.97 1.20 12.55
C GLU A 146 17.00 0.42 11.69
N ILE A 147 16.54 -0.54 10.87
CA ILE A 147 17.31 -1.15 9.79
C ILE A 147 17.50 -0.16 8.59
N SER A 148 16.90 1.05 8.65
CA SER A 148 16.65 2.02 7.55
C SER A 148 17.81 2.54 6.72
N GLY A 149 19.06 2.19 7.02
CA GLY A 149 20.12 2.36 6.02
C GLY A 149 19.84 1.50 4.78
N LEU A 150 19.39 0.25 4.97
CA LEU A 150 19.24 -0.70 3.88
C LEU A 150 18.11 -0.33 2.91
N THR A 151 16.91 -0.01 3.42
CA THR A 151 15.76 0.33 2.56
C THR A 151 15.94 1.66 1.86
N GLY A 152 16.52 2.66 2.54
CA GLY A 152 16.88 3.93 1.92
C GLY A 152 17.96 3.78 0.85
N ASN A 153 19.04 3.05 1.11
CA ASN A 153 20.08 2.77 0.13
C ASN A 153 19.53 1.98 -1.06
N TYR A 154 18.67 1.00 -0.81
CA TYR A 154 18.00 0.24 -1.86
C TYR A 154 17.07 1.12 -2.68
N TYR A 155 16.24 1.96 -2.06
CA TYR A 155 15.39 2.93 -2.76
C TYR A 155 16.21 3.84 -3.66
N GLN A 156 17.29 4.43 -3.14
CA GLN A 156 18.19 5.28 -3.92
C GLN A 156 18.91 4.49 -5.01
N THR A 157 19.17 3.20 -4.83
CA THR A 157 19.74 2.31 -5.86
C THR A 157 18.72 2.07 -6.97
N LYS A 158 17.47 1.75 -6.62
CA LYS A 158 16.38 1.49 -7.56
C LYS A 158 15.91 2.75 -8.28
N TRP A 159 15.86 3.89 -7.61
CA TRP A 159 15.29 5.13 -8.12
C TRP A 159 16.32 6.25 -8.12
N ARG A 160 16.57 6.82 -9.30
CA ARG A 160 17.36 8.05 -9.43
C ARG A 160 16.43 9.24 -9.50
N GLN A 161 16.61 10.19 -8.60
CA GLN A 161 15.92 11.48 -8.64
C GLN A 161 16.82 12.54 -9.26
N GLU A 162 16.31 13.23 -10.29
CA GLU A 162 16.95 14.39 -10.91
C GLU A 162 15.92 15.53 -10.99
N GLY A 163 16.04 16.50 -10.08
CA GLY A 163 15.00 17.53 -9.90
C GLY A 163 13.66 16.90 -9.51
N ASN A 164 12.65 17.09 -10.36
CA ASN A 164 11.29 16.56 -10.18
C ASN A 164 11.04 15.23 -10.93
N THR A 165 12.07 14.66 -11.54
CA THR A 165 11.99 13.43 -12.32
C THR A 165 12.57 12.27 -11.52
N TYR A 166 11.85 11.15 -11.51
CA TYR A 166 12.33 9.87 -11.01
C TYR A 166 12.52 8.92 -12.19
N THR A 167 13.65 8.21 -12.21
CA THR A 167 13.97 7.21 -13.23
C THR A 167 14.29 5.89 -12.56
N ARG A 168 13.58 4.81 -12.91
CA ARG A 168 13.88 3.46 -12.43
C ARG A 168 15.22 2.98 -13.01
N ARG A 169 16.07 2.42 -12.14
CA ARG A 169 17.40 1.87 -12.45
C ARG A 169 17.49 0.36 -12.26
N LEU A 170 16.64 -0.22 -11.43
CA LEU A 170 16.57 -1.66 -11.20
C LEU A 170 15.19 -2.19 -11.64
N PRO A 171 15.13 -3.36 -12.30
CA PRO A 171 13.86 -3.98 -12.65
C PRO A 171 13.12 -4.51 -11.41
N GLU A 172 11.83 -4.82 -11.59
CA GLU A 172 11.10 -5.61 -10.59
C GLU A 172 11.68 -7.01 -10.50
N GLU A 173 11.65 -7.55 -9.28
CA GLU A 173 11.99 -8.96 -9.04
C GLU A 173 10.80 -9.84 -9.39
N ASP A 174 11.07 -11.01 -9.99
CA ASP A 174 10.06 -12.06 -10.13
C ASP A 174 10.14 -13.00 -8.93
N TYR A 175 9.16 -12.89 -8.04
CA TYR A 175 9.04 -13.74 -6.86
C TYR A 175 8.40 -15.11 -7.16
N GLY A 176 8.02 -15.39 -8.41
CA GLY A 176 7.39 -16.65 -8.82
C GLY A 176 5.93 -16.80 -8.37
N TYR A 177 5.29 -15.72 -7.96
CA TYR A 177 3.88 -15.73 -7.57
C TYR A 177 2.95 -15.83 -8.78
N ASP A 178 2.02 -16.78 -8.72
CA ASP A 178 0.95 -16.92 -9.70
C ASP A 178 -0.39 -16.45 -9.13
N ILE A 179 -0.96 -15.42 -9.75
CA ILE A 179 -2.30 -14.89 -9.44
C ILE A 179 -3.24 -15.01 -10.66
N GLY A 180 -2.91 -15.88 -11.60
CA GLY A 180 -3.63 -16.12 -12.84
C GLY A 180 -3.33 -15.09 -13.94
N PRO A 181 -3.95 -15.27 -15.13
CA PRO A 181 -3.65 -14.49 -16.32
C PRO A 181 -4.13 -13.04 -16.22
N PHE A 182 -3.49 -12.16 -17.00
CA PHE A 182 -3.89 -10.76 -17.16
C PHE A 182 -5.31 -10.66 -17.75
N LYS A 183 -6.18 -9.87 -17.11
CA LYS A 183 -7.59 -9.71 -17.46
C LYS A 183 -7.88 -8.43 -18.26
N ASN A 184 -6.86 -7.60 -18.49
CA ASN A 184 -6.97 -6.36 -19.27
C ASN A 184 -8.05 -5.39 -18.77
N SER A 185 -8.09 -5.19 -17.45
CA SER A 185 -8.93 -4.22 -16.79
C SER A 185 -8.57 -2.81 -17.23
N TYR A 186 -9.58 -1.98 -17.42
CA TYR A 186 -9.38 -0.56 -17.63
C TYR A 186 -8.90 0.10 -16.33
N PHE A 187 -7.83 0.91 -16.45
CA PHE A 187 -7.33 1.78 -15.40
C PHE A 187 -7.33 3.23 -15.89
N THR A 188 -7.80 4.14 -15.05
CA THR A 188 -7.71 5.57 -15.29
C THR A 188 -6.26 6.05 -15.14
N THR A 189 -5.94 7.16 -15.79
CA THR A 189 -4.60 7.72 -15.94
C THR A 189 -4.10 8.42 -14.67
N PHE A 190 -2.78 8.52 -14.52
CA PHE A 190 -2.15 9.04 -13.29
C PHE A 190 -2.46 10.53 -13.06
N ASP A 191 -2.79 11.30 -14.08
CA ASP A 191 -3.20 12.70 -13.98
C ASP A 191 -4.48 12.91 -13.14
N LYS A 192 -5.33 11.88 -13.01
CA LYS A 192 -6.50 11.91 -12.13
C LYS A 192 -6.18 11.67 -10.65
N SER A 193 -4.93 11.33 -10.33
CA SER A 193 -4.54 10.92 -8.98
C SER A 193 -4.80 12.01 -7.95
N VAL A 194 -5.26 11.60 -6.77
CA VAL A 194 -5.32 12.44 -5.57
C VAL A 194 -4.18 11.98 -4.69
N LEU A 195 -3.22 12.87 -4.44
CA LEU A 195 -2.05 12.58 -3.62
C LEU A 195 -2.12 13.43 -2.36
N LEU A 196 -1.78 12.84 -1.20
CA LEU A 196 -1.60 13.66 -0.01
C LEU A 196 -0.43 14.63 -0.26
N PRO A 197 -0.54 15.90 0.15
CA PRO A 197 0.61 16.78 0.13
C PRO A 197 1.71 16.15 0.98
N VAL A 198 2.92 16.08 0.43
CA VAL A 198 4.10 15.58 1.14
C VAL A 198 4.23 16.36 2.45
N ARG A 199 3.92 15.73 3.57
CA ARG A 199 4.27 16.28 4.88
C ARG A 199 5.79 16.24 4.96
N ARG A 200 6.45 17.35 4.62
CA ARG A 200 7.88 17.55 4.93
C ARG A 200 8.05 17.19 6.41
N ASN A 201 8.89 16.18 6.66
CA ASN A 201 8.89 15.38 7.89
C ASN A 201 8.97 16.24 9.16
N LEU A 202 8.35 15.76 10.25
CA LEU A 202 8.53 16.26 11.63
C LEU A 202 10.00 16.38 12.07
N LYS A 203 10.95 15.73 11.36
CA LYS A 203 12.39 15.87 11.60
C LYS A 203 12.97 17.22 11.15
N GLU A 204 12.36 17.90 10.19
CA GLU A 204 12.82 19.24 9.75
C GLU A 204 12.33 20.36 10.69
N GLN A 205 11.41 20.07 11.61
CA GLN A 205 10.94 21.05 12.62
C GLN A 205 11.83 21.15 13.88
N ILE A 206 12.84 20.27 14.06
CA ILE A 206 13.78 20.33 15.20
C ILE A 206 15.09 21.04 14.83
N MET A 207 15.33 21.34 13.55
CA MET A 207 16.45 22.19 13.12
C MET A 207 15.90 23.53 12.66
N GLN A 208 15.60 24.40 13.63
CA GLN A 208 15.46 25.83 13.39
C GLN A 208 16.72 26.33 12.69
N VAL A 209 16.61 26.57 11.39
CA VAL A 209 16.62 27.92 10.83
C VAL A 209 17.37 28.96 11.68
N ASP A 210 18.68 29.03 11.49
CA ASP A 210 19.41 30.29 11.61
C ASP A 210 19.57 30.86 10.19
N PHE A 211 18.91 31.99 9.95
CA PHE A 211 19.10 32.79 8.74
C PHE A 211 20.24 33.80 8.98
N ILE A 212 21.19 33.84 8.05
CA ILE A 212 21.87 35.10 7.66
C ILE A 212 21.46 35.39 6.22
#